data_AF-A0A8E0NE38-F1
#
_entry.id   AF-A0A8E0NE38-F1
#
_cell.length_a   1.000
_cell.length_b   1.000
_cell.length_c   1.000
_cell.angle_alpha   90.00
_cell.angle_beta   90.00
_cell.angle_gamma   90.00
#
_symmetry.space_group_name_H-M   'P 1'
#
loop_
_entity.id
_entity.type
_entity.pdbx_description
1 polymer ?
#
loop_
_entity_poly.entity_id
_entity_poly.type
_entity_poly.pdbx_seq_one_letter_code
_entity_poly.pdbx_strand_id
1 'polypeptide(L)'
;MPLYMRMPKRGFNNPNALKLAEVNLWRLQDAVDAGKLDAKAEINGEALVAAGVLRRTRDGVRVLGTGELKAKLNLVVWSASAGAKKAIEAAGGSVVEQRIAAEEAAKARVDKRNAARGKPKA
;
A
#
# COMPACT_ATOMS: atom_id res chain seq x y z
N MET A 1 -10.20 35.06 -24.11
CA MET A 1 -10.27 34.53 -22.73
C MET A 1 -9.59 33.17 -22.67
N PRO A 2 -8.62 32.97 -21.77
CA PRO A 2 -7.93 31.69 -21.57
C PRO A 2 -8.87 30.57 -21.10
N LEU A 3 -8.57 29.32 -21.51
CA LEU A 3 -9.45 28.16 -21.30
C LEU A 3 -9.74 27.85 -19.81
N TYR A 4 -8.75 28.06 -18.93
CA TYR A 4 -8.88 27.87 -17.48
C TYR A 4 -9.78 28.90 -16.80
N MET A 5 -10.11 30.01 -17.46
CA MET A 5 -11.06 31.02 -16.98
C MET A 5 -12.48 30.78 -17.52
N ARG A 6 -12.61 30.01 -18.61
CA ARG A 6 -13.89 29.66 -19.23
C ARG A 6 -14.56 28.45 -18.57
N MET A 7 -13.76 27.55 -17.98
CA MET A 7 -14.25 26.30 -17.40
C MET A 7 -14.35 26.40 -15.87
N PRO A 8 -15.40 25.86 -15.23
CA PRO A 8 -15.56 25.95 -13.78
C PRO A 8 -14.50 25.12 -13.06
N LYS A 9 -14.11 25.55 -11.86
CA LYS A 9 -13.20 24.79 -10.98
C LYS A 9 -13.86 23.46 -10.63
N ARG A 10 -13.19 22.35 -10.95
CA ARG A 10 -13.68 20.99 -10.69
C ARG A 10 -13.10 20.47 -9.38
N GLY A 11 -13.94 20.32 -8.37
CA GLY A 11 -13.61 19.64 -7.12
C GLY A 11 -12.45 20.27 -6.33
N PHE A 12 -11.78 19.44 -5.53
CA PHE A 12 -10.58 19.80 -4.76
C PHE A 12 -9.60 18.61 -4.79
N ASN A 13 -8.30 18.90 -4.67
CA ASN A 13 -7.30 17.85 -4.51
C ASN A 13 -7.20 17.46 -3.02
N ASN A 14 -7.30 16.17 -2.70
CA ASN A 14 -7.18 15.68 -1.33
C ASN A 14 -5.71 15.80 -0.85
N PRO A 15 -5.40 16.65 0.16
CA PRO A 15 -4.04 16.82 0.65
C PRO A 15 -3.54 15.65 1.50
N ASN A 16 -4.45 14.83 2.04
CA ASN A 16 -4.13 13.69 2.91
C ASN A 16 -4.20 12.34 2.18
N ALA A 17 -4.10 12.34 0.85
CA ALA A 17 -4.10 11.12 0.07
C ALA A 17 -2.83 10.30 0.38
N LEU A 18 -3.01 9.07 0.88
CA LEU A 18 -1.92 8.13 1.12
C LEU A 18 -1.29 7.74 -0.21
N LYS A 19 0.03 7.88 -0.32
CA LYS A 19 0.81 7.47 -1.49
C LYS A 19 1.40 6.10 -1.21
N LEU A 20 0.65 5.07 -1.57
CA LEU A 20 1.10 3.69 -1.44
C LEU A 20 2.11 3.34 -2.54
N ALA A 21 3.04 2.45 -2.23
CA ALA A 21 3.92 1.81 -3.18
C ALA A 21 3.21 0.58 -3.76
N GLU A 22 2.99 0.57 -5.07
CA GLU A 22 2.26 -0.49 -5.75
C GLU A 22 3.21 -1.62 -6.19
N VAL A 23 2.82 -2.86 -5.91
CA VAL A 23 3.57 -4.06 -6.32
C VAL A 23 2.62 -5.05 -6.98
N ASN A 24 3.01 -5.60 -8.12
CA ASN A 24 2.27 -6.62 -8.84
C ASN A 24 2.80 -8.03 -8.53
N LEU A 25 1.95 -9.04 -8.72
CA LEU A 25 2.32 -10.45 -8.51
C LEU A 25 3.47 -10.91 -9.41
N TRP A 26 3.51 -10.48 -10.69
CA TRP A 26 4.61 -10.84 -11.60
C TRP A 26 5.98 -10.40 -11.09
N ARG A 27 6.07 -9.21 -10.49
CA ARG A 27 7.34 -8.71 -9.91
C ARG A 27 7.78 -9.50 -8.69
N LEU A 28 6.82 -9.99 -7.91
CA LEU A 28 7.11 -10.84 -6.77
C LEU A 28 7.62 -12.20 -7.25
N GLN A 29 7.01 -12.76 -8.30
CA GLN A 29 7.46 -14.00 -8.93
C GLN A 29 8.89 -13.86 -9.49
N ASP A 30 9.18 -12.82 -10.28
CA ASP A 30 10.53 -12.57 -10.80
C ASP A 30 11.57 -12.43 -9.69
N ALA A 31 11.20 -11.83 -8.56
CA ALA A 31 12.10 -11.64 -7.43
C ALA A 31 12.34 -12.93 -6.62
N VAL A 32 11.36 -13.82 -6.59
CA VAL A 32 11.51 -15.17 -6.04
C VAL A 32 12.37 -16.04 -6.96
N ASP A 33 12.12 -15.99 -8.27
CA ASP A 33 12.88 -16.74 -9.28
C ASP A 33 14.34 -16.25 -9.37
N ALA A 34 14.58 -14.96 -9.14
CA ALA A 34 15.92 -14.39 -9.01
C ALA A 34 16.61 -14.69 -7.67
N GLY A 35 15.97 -15.41 -6.75
CA GLY A 35 16.52 -15.76 -5.43
C GLY A 35 16.72 -14.56 -4.49
N LYS A 36 16.11 -13.40 -4.81
CA LYS A 36 16.24 -12.16 -4.03
C LYS A 36 15.21 -12.06 -2.91
N LEU A 37 14.17 -12.90 -2.95
CA LEU A 37 13.17 -13.05 -1.91
C LEU A 37 13.16 -14.48 -1.40
N ASP A 38 13.34 -14.62 -0.09
CA ASP A 38 13.27 -15.91 0.57
C ASP A 38 11.79 -16.26 0.83
N ALA A 39 11.26 -17.25 0.12
CA ALA A 39 9.86 -17.66 0.18
C ALA A 39 9.43 -18.25 1.54
N LYS A 40 10.38 -18.45 2.46
CA LYS A 40 10.13 -18.93 3.83
C LYS A 40 10.00 -17.80 4.86
N ALA A 41 10.46 -16.59 4.54
CA ALA A 41 10.43 -15.45 5.45
C ALA A 41 9.16 -14.61 5.27
N GLU A 42 8.78 -13.88 6.32
CA GLU A 42 7.71 -12.88 6.23
C GLU A 42 8.16 -11.73 5.32
N ILE A 43 7.45 -11.54 4.21
CA ILE A 43 7.76 -10.51 3.23
C ILE A 43 7.09 -9.21 3.69
N ASN A 44 7.87 -8.44 4.46
CA ASN A 44 7.52 -7.10 4.91
C ASN A 44 7.92 -6.04 3.86
N GLY A 45 7.39 -4.82 4.02
CA GLY A 45 7.74 -3.69 3.15
C GLY A 45 9.24 -3.40 3.08
N GLU A 46 9.97 -3.60 4.19
CA GLU A 46 11.44 -3.44 4.24
C GLU A 46 12.17 -4.57 3.49
N ALA A 47 11.67 -5.80 3.59
CA ALA A 47 12.21 -6.93 2.84
C ALA A 47 12.03 -6.74 1.32
N LEU A 48 10.91 -6.15 0.89
CA LEU A 48 10.68 -5.80 -0.52
C LEU A 48 11.60 -4.68 -1.02
N VAL A 49 12.03 -3.78 -0.14
CA VAL A 49 13.02 -2.75 -0.48
C VAL A 49 14.43 -3.34 -0.54
N ALA A 50 14.79 -4.20 0.41
CA ALA A 50 16.06 -4.91 0.43
C ALA A 50 16.22 -5.84 -0.79
N ALA A 51 15.15 -6.50 -1.21
CA ALA A 51 15.12 -7.32 -2.42
C ALA A 51 15.14 -6.49 -3.73
N GLY A 52 15.05 -5.16 -3.64
CA GLY A 52 15.07 -4.25 -4.79
C GLY A 52 13.78 -4.23 -5.62
N VAL A 53 12.72 -4.89 -5.16
CA VAL A 53 11.39 -4.88 -5.80
C VAL A 53 10.75 -3.50 -5.66
N LEU A 54 11.01 -2.83 -4.54
CA LEU A 54 10.58 -1.47 -4.24
C LEU A 54 11.78 -0.57 -3.99
N ARG A 55 11.74 0.66 -4.53
CA ARG A 55 12.75 1.67 -4.21
C ARG A 55 12.53 2.31 -2.83
N ARG A 56 11.28 2.52 -2.44
CA ARG A 56 10.83 3.13 -1.17
C ARG A 56 9.43 2.62 -0.82
N THR A 57 9.18 2.37 0.46
CA THR A 57 7.87 1.94 1.00
C THR A 57 6.82 3.04 1.08
N ARG A 58 7.20 4.32 0.93
CA ARG A 58 6.32 5.49 1.04
C ARG A 58 5.43 5.41 2.30
N ASP A 59 4.10 5.52 2.15
CA ASP A 59 3.13 5.43 3.25
C ASP A 59 2.63 3.98 3.49
N GLY A 60 3.13 3.00 2.75
CA GLY A 60 2.73 1.59 2.83
C GLY A 60 2.76 0.89 1.46
N VAL A 61 2.72 -0.44 1.46
CA VAL A 61 2.76 -1.26 0.23
C VAL A 61 1.37 -1.78 -0.13
N ARG A 62 0.96 -1.56 -1.38
CA ARG A 62 -0.28 -2.11 -1.96
C ARG A 62 0.03 -3.20 -2.98
N VAL A 63 -0.53 -4.39 -2.78
CA VAL A 63 -0.37 -5.51 -3.73
C VAL A 63 -1.53 -5.55 -4.72
N LEU A 64 -1.19 -5.67 -6.00
CA LEU A 64 -2.10 -5.70 -7.14
C LEU A 64 -2.02 -7.04 -7.87
N GLY A 65 -3.15 -7.49 -8.40
CA GLY A 65 -3.36 -8.86 -8.90
C GLY A 65 -3.02 -9.08 -10.37
N THR A 66 -2.04 -8.36 -10.90
CA THR A 66 -1.61 -8.52 -12.30
C THR A 66 -0.47 -9.52 -12.38
N GLY A 67 -0.65 -10.60 -13.16
CA GLY A 67 0.32 -11.68 -13.35
C GLY A 67 0.02 -12.94 -12.52
N GLU A 68 0.80 -13.99 -12.75
CA GLU A 68 0.68 -15.26 -12.04
C GLU A 68 1.67 -15.33 -10.88
N LEU A 69 1.23 -15.93 -9.77
CA LEU A 69 2.07 -16.23 -8.62
C LEU A 69 2.08 -17.76 -8.43
N LYS A 70 3.25 -18.38 -8.50
CA LYS A 70 3.43 -19.82 -8.28
C LYS A 70 4.10 -20.13 -6.95
N ALA A 71 4.78 -19.13 -6.38
CA ALA A 71 5.44 -19.24 -5.08
C ALA A 71 4.47 -19.04 -3.91
N LYS A 72 4.66 -19.83 -2.85
CA LYS A 72 4.02 -19.59 -1.54
C LYS A 72 4.68 -18.38 -0.89
N LEU A 73 3.92 -17.31 -0.66
CA LEU A 73 4.42 -16.09 -0.04
C LEU A 73 3.56 -15.71 1.16
N ASN A 74 4.22 -15.39 2.27
CA ASN A 74 3.59 -14.77 3.44
C ASN A 74 3.87 -13.27 3.38
N LEU A 75 2.86 -12.48 3.02
CA LEU A 75 2.98 -11.04 2.79
C LEU A 75 2.33 -10.25 3.92
N VAL A 76 3.10 -9.36 4.55
CA VAL A 76 2.56 -8.36 5.49
C VAL A 76 2.60 -7.00 4.80
N VAL A 77 1.43 -6.50 4.42
CA VAL A 77 1.28 -5.34 3.55
C VAL A 77 0.15 -4.42 4.01
N TRP A 78 0.13 -3.19 3.51
CA TRP A 78 -0.88 -2.20 3.89
C TRP A 78 -2.27 -2.57 3.34
N SER A 79 -2.32 -3.02 2.08
CA SER A 79 -3.55 -3.43 1.41
C SER A 79 -3.25 -4.34 0.22
N ALA A 80 -4.12 -5.31 -0.05
CA ALA A 80 -4.12 -6.09 -1.28
C ALA A 80 -5.45 -5.92 -2.04
N SER A 81 -5.38 -5.95 -3.38
CA SER A 81 -6.59 -5.95 -4.21
C SER A 81 -7.34 -7.29 -4.08
N ALA A 82 -8.65 -7.29 -4.33
CA ALA A 82 -9.46 -8.51 -4.25
C ALA A 82 -8.97 -9.62 -5.18
N GLY A 83 -8.49 -9.27 -6.38
CA GLY A 83 -7.87 -10.24 -7.30
C GLY A 83 -6.52 -10.75 -6.81
N ALA A 84 -5.72 -9.90 -6.16
CA ALA A 84 -4.44 -10.31 -5.59
C ALA A 84 -4.61 -11.31 -4.43
N LYS A 85 -5.56 -11.05 -3.51
CA LYS A 85 -5.83 -11.96 -2.39
C LYS A 85 -6.19 -13.36 -2.86
N LYS A 86 -7.12 -13.46 -3.83
CA LYS A 86 -7.53 -14.74 -4.41
C LYS A 86 -6.36 -15.48 -5.06
N ALA A 87 -5.51 -14.77 -5.81
CA ALA A 87 -4.36 -15.38 -6.45
C ALA A 87 -3.30 -15.86 -5.43
N ILE A 88 -3.07 -15.10 -4.35
CA ILE A 88 -2.12 -15.46 -3.29
C ILE A 88 -2.63 -16.64 -2.45
N GLU A 89 -3.92 -16.66 -2.12
CA GLU A 89 -4.57 -17.79 -1.44
C GLU A 89 -4.55 -19.06 -2.32
N ALA A 90 -4.79 -18.93 -3.63
CA ALA A 90 -4.69 -20.03 -4.57
C ALA A 90 -3.27 -20.61 -4.68
N ALA A 91 -2.24 -19.76 -4.55
CA ALA A 91 -0.85 -20.19 -4.46
C ALA A 91 -0.47 -20.78 -3.08
N GLY A 92 -1.40 -20.79 -2.11
CA GLY A 92 -1.18 -21.30 -0.76
C GLY A 92 -0.36 -20.36 0.14
N GLY A 93 -0.33 -19.07 -0.18
CA GLY A 93 0.28 -18.01 0.63
C GLY A 93 -0.71 -17.36 1.61
N SER A 94 -0.21 -16.44 2.45
CA SER A 94 -1.01 -15.67 3.40
C SER A 94 -0.80 -14.17 3.21
N VAL A 95 -1.87 -13.38 3.40
CA VAL A 95 -1.82 -11.91 3.34
C VAL A 95 -2.32 -11.33 4.66
N VAL A 96 -1.42 -10.71 5.42
CA VAL A 96 -1.76 -9.95 6.63
C VAL A 96 -1.81 -8.47 6.27
N GLU A 97 -3.02 -7.90 6.27
CA GLU A 97 -3.21 -6.46 6.03
C GLU A 97 -3.01 -5.65 7.32
N GLN A 98 -1.87 -4.98 7.45
CA GLN A 98 -1.63 -4.06 8.56
C GLN A 98 -1.95 -2.63 8.14
N ARG A 99 -3.19 -2.18 8.43
CA ARG A 99 -3.64 -0.78 8.22
C ARG A 99 -3.26 0.16 9.39
N ILE A 100 -2.21 -0.15 10.14
CA ILE A 100 -2.00 0.41 11.49
C ILE A 100 -1.50 1.87 11.44
N ALA A 101 -0.54 2.20 10.58
CA ALA A 101 0.10 3.52 10.54
C ALA A 101 -0.82 4.69 10.10
N ALA A 102 -1.77 4.47 9.18
CA ALA A 102 -2.65 5.55 8.70
C ALA A 102 -3.84 5.84 9.62
N GLU A 103 -4.31 4.89 10.43
CA GLU A 103 -5.34 5.18 11.43
C GLU A 103 -4.79 6.05 12.56
N GLU A 104 -3.58 5.76 13.04
CA GLU A 104 -2.89 6.55 14.06
C GLU A 104 -2.57 7.97 13.57
N ALA A 105 -2.03 8.11 12.35
CA ALA A 105 -1.72 9.41 11.77
C ALA A 105 -2.98 10.22 11.37
N ALA A 106 -4.11 9.55 11.08
CA ALA A 106 -5.40 10.19 10.88
C ALA A 106 -6.01 10.65 12.21
N LYS A 107 -5.98 9.80 13.24
CA LYS A 107 -6.40 10.16 14.61
C LYS A 107 -5.60 11.34 15.16
N ALA A 108 -4.26 11.32 15.03
CA ALA A 108 -3.40 12.42 15.48
C ALA A 108 -3.69 13.75 14.76
N ARG A 109 -4.05 13.72 13.47
CA ARG A 109 -4.44 14.94 12.73
C ARG A 109 -5.84 15.43 13.13
N VAL A 110 -6.78 14.51 13.35
CA VAL A 110 -8.13 14.85 13.85
C VAL A 110 -8.02 15.45 15.25
N ASP A 111 -7.20 14.88 16.11
CA ASP A 111 -6.88 15.37 17.45
C ASP A 111 -6.27 16.77 17.40
N LYS A 112 -5.27 16.99 16.54
CA LYS A 112 -4.65 18.31 16.36
C LYS A 112 -5.64 19.35 15.84
N ARG A 113 -6.54 18.97 14.92
CA ARG A 113 -7.61 19.84 14.40
C ARG A 113 -8.67 20.15 15.46
N ASN A 114 -9.04 19.17 16.27
CA ASN A 114 -10.03 19.33 17.35
C ASN A 114 -9.46 20.18 18.49
N ALA A 115 -8.19 20.00 18.84
CA ALA A 115 -7.44 20.86 19.76
C ALA A 115 -7.35 22.31 19.27
N ALA A 116 -7.05 22.52 17.98
CA ALA A 116 -7.05 23.85 17.37
C ALA A 116 -8.45 24.52 17.30
N ARG A 117 -9.53 23.74 17.44
CA ARG A 117 -10.93 24.21 17.42
C ARG A 117 -11.57 24.26 18.82
N GLY A 118 -10.82 24.00 19.89
CA GLY A 118 -11.30 24.05 21.28
C GLY A 118 -12.38 23.02 21.64
N LYS A 119 -12.58 21.97 20.83
CA LYS A 119 -13.51 20.88 21.16
C LYS A 119 -12.81 19.83 22.03
N PRO A 120 -13.44 19.34 23.11
CA PRO A 120 -12.83 18.33 23.98
C PRO A 120 -12.57 17.03 23.20
N LYS A 121 -11.48 16.35 23.58
CA LYS A 121 -11.12 15.02 23.06
C LYS A 121 -12.19 14.01 23.51
N ALA A 122 -12.73 13.23 22.57
CA ALA A 122 -13.60 12.10 22.85
C ALA A 122 -12.77 10.81 22.86
#